data_AF-A0ABD1UVM9-F1
#
_entry.id   AF-A0ABD1UVM9-F1
#
_cell.length_a   1.000
_cell.length_b   1.000
_cell.length_c   1.000
_cell.angle_alpha   90.00
_cell.angle_beta   90.00
_cell.angle_gamma   90.00
#
_symmetry.space_group_name_H-M   'P 1'
#
loop_
_entity.id
_entity.type
_entity.pdbx_description
1 polymer ?
#
loop_
_entity_poly.entity_id
_entity_poly.type
_entity_poly.pdbx_seq_one_letter_code
_entity_poly.pdbx_strand_id
1 'polypeptide(L)'
;MGTQEFSPYYSKVDSRSAQEKVIDDWLPITSVRNAKWWYSAFHNVTTMVGAGVLGFPYAMAELGWGPGVTVLVISWIVTLYTLWQMVEMHEMVPGKRFDRYHELGQHAFGEKLGLYIVVPQQLIVEVGVDIVYMVTGGDIFEAIP
;
A
#
# COMPACT_ATOMS: atom_id res chain seq x y z
N MET A 1 -8.11 -15.79 -27.27
CA MET A 1 -7.87 -17.06 -26.55
C MET A 1 -6.36 -17.22 -26.43
N GLY A 2 -5.75 -16.55 -25.44
CA GLY A 2 -4.32 -16.61 -25.20
C GLY A 2 -4.07 -17.57 -24.04
N THR A 3 -3.27 -18.59 -24.28
CA THR A 3 -2.83 -19.58 -23.30
C THR A 3 -2.09 -18.87 -22.17
N GLN A 4 -2.66 -18.88 -20.97
CA GLN A 4 -1.97 -18.43 -19.77
C GLN A 4 -0.81 -19.39 -19.52
N GLU A 5 0.41 -18.86 -19.58
CA GLU A 5 1.62 -19.59 -19.23
C GLU A 5 1.55 -19.90 -17.73
N PHE A 6 1.41 -21.19 -17.40
CA PHE A 6 1.49 -21.68 -16.03
C PHE A 6 2.89 -21.35 -15.50
N SER A 7 3.00 -20.32 -14.67
CA SER A 7 4.25 -19.98 -13.97
C SER A 7 4.56 -21.10 -12.96
N PRO A 8 5.65 -21.89 -13.15
CA PRO A 8 5.95 -23.04 -12.30
C PRO A 8 6.27 -22.66 -10.84
N TYR A 9 6.46 -21.37 -10.56
CA TYR A 9 6.88 -20.85 -9.27
C TYR A 9 5.79 -20.97 -8.18
N TYR A 10 4.52 -21.05 -8.56
CA TYR A 10 3.38 -21.16 -7.63
C TYR A 10 3.13 -22.60 -7.12
N SER A 11 3.99 -23.55 -7.47
CA SER A 11 3.82 -24.98 -7.17
C SER A 11 4.33 -25.43 -5.79
N LYS A 12 4.74 -24.51 -4.91
CA LYS A 12 5.01 -24.87 -3.51
C LYS A 12 3.69 -25.29 -2.87
N VAL A 13 3.64 -26.55 -2.44
CA VAL A 13 2.51 -27.26 -1.86
C VAL A 13 1.78 -26.38 -0.85
N ASP A 14 0.69 -25.78 -1.31
CA ASP A 14 -0.25 -25.03 -0.48
C ASP A 14 -0.99 -26.01 0.44
N SER A 15 -0.49 -26.14 1.67
CA SER A 15 -0.95 -27.06 2.71
C SER A 15 -2.29 -26.66 3.36
N ARG A 16 -2.94 -25.59 2.91
CA ARG A 16 -4.25 -25.15 3.41
C ARG A 16 -5.33 -26.17 3.06
N SER A 17 -6.23 -26.42 4.01
CA SER A 17 -7.34 -27.36 3.83
C SER A 17 -8.26 -26.91 2.70
N ALA A 18 -8.94 -27.86 2.03
CA ALA A 18 -9.91 -27.52 0.96
C ALA A 18 -11.02 -26.56 1.45
N GLN A 19 -11.33 -26.60 2.75
CA GLN A 19 -12.30 -25.72 3.38
C GLN A 19 -11.80 -24.27 3.48
N GLU A 20 -10.53 -24.05 3.82
CA GLU A 20 -9.90 -22.71 3.84
C GLU A 20 -9.86 -22.10 2.44
N LYS A 21 -9.59 -22.89 1.40
CA LYS A 21 -9.58 -22.40 0.01
C LYS A 21 -10.95 -21.93 -0.45
N VAL A 22 -12.01 -22.63 -0.06
CA VAL A 22 -13.40 -22.24 -0.36
C VAL A 22 -13.81 -20.98 0.40
N ILE A 23 -13.33 -20.83 1.65
CA ILE A 23 -13.55 -19.61 2.44
C ILE A 23 -12.81 -18.42 1.81
N ASP A 24 -11.55 -18.62 1.41
CA ASP A 24 -10.75 -17.59 0.76
C ASP A 24 -11.37 -17.15 -0.59
N ASP A 25 -11.90 -18.08 -1.38
CA ASP A 25 -12.57 -17.77 -2.65
C ASP A 25 -13.92 -17.04 -2.45
N TRP A 26 -14.61 -17.29 -1.34
CA TRP A 26 -15.88 -16.63 -1.02
C TRP A 26 -15.69 -15.21 -0.49
N LEU A 27 -14.60 -14.95 0.23
CA LEU A 27 -14.28 -13.64 0.79
C LEU A 27 -13.78 -12.69 -0.31
N PRO A 28 -14.45 -11.54 -0.56
CA PRO A 28 -14.08 -10.62 -1.64
C PRO A 28 -12.62 -10.13 -1.58
N ILE A 29 -12.05 -10.10 -0.37
CA ILE A 29 -10.69 -9.63 -0.07
C ILE A 29 -9.60 -10.67 -0.34
N THR A 30 -9.93 -11.97 -0.31
CA THR A 30 -8.99 -13.09 -0.56
C THR A 30 -9.29 -13.82 -1.88
N SER A 31 -10.45 -13.57 -2.50
CA SER A 31 -10.83 -14.16 -3.78
C SER A 31 -9.84 -13.83 -4.90
N VAL A 32 -9.40 -14.85 -5.64
CA VAL A 32 -8.44 -14.67 -6.75
C VAL A 32 -9.16 -14.04 -7.95
N ARG A 33 -9.03 -12.71 -8.10
CA ARG A 33 -9.59 -12.00 -9.26
C ARG A 33 -8.57 -11.95 -10.40
N ASN A 34 -9.04 -12.08 -11.65
CA ASN A 34 -8.25 -11.85 -12.87
C ASN A 34 -7.91 -10.35 -13.04
N ALA A 35 -7.19 -9.77 -12.09
CA ALA A 35 -6.68 -8.41 -12.17
C ALA A 35 -5.32 -8.42 -12.89
N LYS A 36 -5.19 -7.59 -13.92
CA LYS A 36 -3.93 -7.39 -14.63
C LYS A 36 -3.02 -6.48 -13.80
N TRP A 37 -1.71 -6.79 -13.73
CA TRP A 37 -0.74 -6.04 -12.91
C TRP A 37 -0.74 -4.53 -13.22
N TRP A 38 -0.93 -4.16 -14.48
CA TRP A 38 -0.98 -2.75 -14.88
C TRP A 38 -2.19 -2.02 -14.31
N TYR A 39 -3.32 -2.69 -14.13
CA TYR A 39 -4.52 -2.08 -13.54
C TYR A 39 -4.26 -1.68 -12.08
N SER A 40 -3.58 -2.56 -11.33
CA SER A 40 -3.15 -2.25 -9.95
C SER A 40 -2.14 -1.12 -9.91
N ALA A 41 -1.15 -1.12 -10.82
CA ALA A 41 -0.17 -0.04 -10.92
C ALA A 41 -0.83 1.32 -11.21
N PHE A 42 -1.76 1.37 -12.17
CA PHE A 42 -2.48 2.61 -12.51
C PHE A 42 -3.34 3.12 -11.36
N HIS A 43 -4.05 2.25 -10.65
CA HIS A 43 -4.82 2.66 -9.48
C HIS A 43 -3.92 3.22 -8.37
N ASN A 44 -2.80 2.56 -8.07
CA ASN A 44 -1.84 3.05 -7.08
C ASN A 44 -1.31 4.44 -7.44
N VAL A 45 -0.93 4.65 -8.71
CA VAL A 45 -0.46 5.96 -9.18
C VAL A 45 -1.57 7.01 -9.08
N THR A 46 -2.80 6.67 -9.47
CA THR A 46 -3.93 7.63 -9.47
C THR A 46 -4.29 8.06 -8.05
N THR A 47 -4.29 7.12 -7.10
CA THR A 47 -4.54 7.40 -5.68
C THR A 47 -3.46 8.30 -5.08
N MET A 48 -2.17 8.04 -5.37
CA MET A 48 -1.06 8.88 -4.87
C MET A 48 -1.03 10.26 -5.54
N VAL A 49 -1.19 10.32 -6.86
CA VAL A 49 -1.12 11.57 -7.64
C VAL A 49 -2.29 12.48 -7.33
N GLY A 50 -3.48 11.94 -7.04
CA GLY A 50 -4.66 12.74 -6.69
C GLY A 50 -4.37 13.65 -5.50
N ALA A 51 -4.38 13.10 -4.29
CA ALA A 51 -4.31 13.96 -3.12
C ALA A 51 -2.92 14.43 -2.72
N GLY A 52 -1.88 13.67 -3.06
CA GLY A 52 -0.51 14.07 -2.76
C GLY A 52 -0.05 15.28 -3.57
N VAL A 53 -0.57 15.46 -4.79
CA VAL A 53 -0.07 16.50 -5.71
C VAL A 53 -0.84 17.81 -5.59
N LEU A 54 -2.04 17.83 -5.01
CA LEU A 54 -2.81 19.08 -4.84
C LEU A 54 -2.06 20.13 -3.99
N GLY A 55 -1.32 19.71 -2.96
CA GLY A 55 -0.48 20.60 -2.14
C GLY A 55 0.94 20.81 -2.67
N PHE A 56 1.36 20.08 -3.70
CA PHE A 56 2.74 20.03 -4.16
C PHE A 56 3.24 21.36 -4.75
N PRO A 57 2.50 22.08 -5.62
CA PRO A 57 2.96 23.37 -6.16
C PRO A 57 3.16 24.42 -5.06
N TYR A 58 2.28 24.44 -4.07
CA TYR A 58 2.36 25.35 -2.92
C TYR A 58 3.61 25.04 -2.07
N ALA A 59 3.84 23.78 -1.73
CA ALA A 59 5.03 23.36 -0.99
C ALA A 59 6.35 23.67 -1.73
N MET A 60 6.38 23.50 -3.06
CA MET A 60 7.54 23.84 -3.89
C MET A 60 7.79 25.35 -3.97
N ALA A 61 6.74 26.17 -3.92
CA ALA A 61 6.86 27.63 -3.88
C ALA A 61 7.45 28.11 -2.54
N GLU A 62 7.08 27.50 -1.42
CA GLU A 62 7.57 27.83 -0.07
C GLU A 62 9.00 27.32 0.17
N LEU A 63 9.33 26.09 -0.26
CA LEU A 63 10.67 25.48 -0.07
C LEU A 63 11.71 25.94 -1.10
N GLY A 64 11.26 26.46 -2.25
CA GLY A 64 12.11 26.79 -3.38
C GLY A 64 12.65 25.55 -4.12
N TRP A 65 13.18 25.77 -5.33
CA TRP A 65 13.57 24.69 -6.24
C TRP A 65 14.68 23.77 -5.69
N GLY A 66 15.73 24.32 -5.09
CA GLY A 66 16.87 23.53 -4.61
C GLY A 66 16.49 22.57 -3.46
N PRO A 67 16.00 23.09 -2.33
CA PRO A 67 15.54 22.26 -1.21
C PRO A 67 14.35 21.38 -1.59
N GLY A 68 13.39 21.91 -2.36
CA GLY A 68 12.23 21.16 -2.84
C GLY A 68 12.63 19.93 -3.64
N VAL A 69 13.41 20.08 -4.70
CA VAL A 69 13.89 18.95 -5.53
C VAL A 69 14.72 17.96 -4.70
N THR A 70 15.55 18.46 -3.78
CA THR A 70 16.35 17.58 -2.90
C THR A 70 15.46 16.69 -2.04
N VAL A 71 14.45 17.25 -1.39
CA VAL A 71 13.48 16.49 -0.57
C VAL A 71 12.71 15.48 -1.42
N LEU A 72 12.36 15.83 -2.66
CA LEU A 72 11.67 14.91 -3.57
C LEU A 72 12.54 13.72 -3.99
N VAL A 73 13.82 13.96 -4.29
CA VAL A 73 14.76 12.89 -4.63
C VAL A 73 14.98 11.96 -3.42
N ILE A 74 15.13 12.53 -2.22
CA ILE A 74 15.27 11.73 -0.99
C ILE A 74 14.00 10.91 -0.75
N SER A 75 12.82 11.53 -0.84
CA SER A 75 11.53 10.87 -0.68
C SER A 75 11.34 9.73 -1.70
N TRP A 76 11.74 9.95 -2.94
CA TRP A 76 11.71 8.91 -3.99
C TRP A 76 12.62 7.73 -3.66
N ILE A 77 13.86 7.97 -3.22
CA ILE A 77 14.79 6.91 -2.80
C ILE A 77 14.19 6.12 -1.62
N VAL A 78 13.67 6.82 -0.61
CA VAL A 78 13.02 6.19 0.55
C VAL A 78 11.82 5.34 0.11
N THR A 79 11.00 5.84 -0.82
CA THR A 79 9.83 5.12 -1.34
C THR A 79 10.23 3.84 -2.09
N LEU A 80 11.26 3.90 -2.93
CA LEU A 80 11.77 2.71 -3.61
C LEU A 80 12.35 1.69 -2.62
N TYR A 81 13.07 2.18 -1.61
CA TYR A 81 13.63 1.32 -0.56
C TYR A 81 12.53 0.64 0.27
N THR A 82 11.48 1.35 0.67
CA THR A 82 10.37 0.75 1.42
C THR A 82 9.55 -0.21 0.58
N LEU A 83 9.32 0.09 -0.71
CA LEU A 83 8.69 -0.85 -1.64
C LEU A 83 9.48 -2.14 -1.76
N TRP A 84 10.81 -2.03 -1.90
CA TRP A 84 11.69 -3.19 -1.91
C TRP A 84 11.58 -4.01 -0.63
N GLN A 85 11.61 -3.35 0.53
CA GLN A 85 11.44 -4.04 1.82
C GLN A 85 10.08 -4.72 1.94
N MET A 86 8.99 -4.09 1.48
CA MET A 86 7.66 -4.70 1.51
C MET A 86 7.57 -5.96 0.64
N VAL A 87 8.19 -5.95 -0.54
CA VAL A 87 8.25 -7.12 -1.42
C VAL A 87 9.00 -8.27 -0.76
N GLU A 88 10.17 -8.00 -0.18
CA GLU A 88 10.97 -9.02 0.49
C GLU A 88 10.24 -9.58 1.74
N MET A 89 9.56 -8.70 2.48
CA MET A 89 8.86 -9.09 3.70
C MET A 89 7.57 -9.87 3.44
N HIS A 90 6.97 -9.75 2.26
CA HIS A 90 5.73 -10.44 1.87
C HIS A 90 5.86 -11.96 1.91
N GLU A 91 7.07 -12.49 1.66
CA GLU A 91 7.40 -13.92 1.71
C GLU A 91 8.60 -14.22 2.64
N MET A 92 8.77 -13.46 3.72
CA MET A 92 9.92 -13.63 4.63
C MET A 92 10.00 -15.03 5.28
N VAL A 93 8.90 -15.78 5.30
CA VAL A 93 8.85 -17.18 5.75
C VAL A 93 8.32 -18.06 4.60
N PRO A 94 9.04 -19.12 4.19
CA PRO A 94 8.57 -20.02 3.14
C PRO A 94 7.21 -20.62 3.48
N GLY A 95 6.18 -20.33 2.68
CA GLY A 95 4.83 -20.90 2.82
C GLY A 95 3.83 -20.06 3.64
N LYS A 96 4.22 -18.88 4.16
CA LYS A 96 3.28 -17.94 4.78
C LYS A 96 3.35 -16.58 4.09
N ARG A 97 2.24 -16.18 3.49
CA ARG A 97 2.05 -14.88 2.85
C ARG A 97 1.61 -13.87 3.90
N PHE A 98 2.40 -12.83 4.14
CA PHE A 98 2.05 -11.77 5.09
C PHE A 98 1.37 -10.62 4.35
N ASP A 99 0.05 -10.66 4.25
CA ASP A 99 -0.74 -9.65 3.52
C ASP A 99 -1.15 -8.44 4.40
N ARG A 100 -0.94 -8.51 5.73
CA ARG A 100 -1.35 -7.47 6.67
C ARG A 100 -0.18 -6.91 7.47
N TYR A 101 -0.09 -5.58 7.53
CA TYR A 101 0.94 -4.85 8.30
C TYR A 101 1.00 -5.25 9.77
N HIS A 102 -0.13 -5.57 10.40
CA HIS A 102 -0.12 -6.04 11.78
C HIS A 102 0.50 -7.43 11.93
N GLU A 103 0.38 -8.32 10.94
CA GLU A 103 0.97 -9.67 11.00
C GLU A 103 2.49 -9.59 10.84
N LEU A 104 2.94 -8.65 10.00
CA LEU A 104 4.34 -8.31 9.83
C LEU A 104 4.94 -7.69 11.09
N GLY A 105 4.21 -6.77 11.72
CA GLY A 105 4.58 -6.18 13.01
C GLY A 105 4.64 -7.22 14.12
N GLN A 106 3.67 -8.15 14.16
CA GLN A 106 3.66 -9.26 15.11
C GLN A 106 4.82 -10.24 14.90
N HIS A 107 5.25 -10.43 13.64
CA HIS A 107 6.41 -11.26 13.33
C HIS A 107 7.73 -10.58 13.71
N ALA A 108 7.88 -9.27 13.44
CA ALA A 108 9.12 -8.53 13.70
C ALA A 108 9.30 -8.11 15.18
N PHE A 109 8.22 -7.78 15.88
CA PHE A 109 8.24 -7.21 17.24
C PHE A 109 7.52 -8.07 18.29
N GLY A 110 6.95 -9.21 17.89
CA GLY A 110 6.18 -10.11 18.76
C GLY A 110 4.67 -9.85 18.76
N GLU A 111 3.87 -10.87 19.09
CA GLU A 111 2.40 -10.89 18.91
C GLU A 111 1.63 -9.72 19.53
N LYS A 112 2.11 -9.18 20.67
CA LYS A 112 1.43 -8.08 21.38
C LYS A 112 2.05 -6.72 21.06
N LEU A 113 3.38 -6.63 21.07
CA LEU A 113 4.10 -5.36 20.85
C LEU A 113 3.97 -4.86 19.41
N GLY A 114 4.05 -5.76 18.43
CA GLY A 114 3.84 -5.41 17.02
C GLY A 114 2.45 -4.86 16.73
N LEU A 115 1.42 -5.45 17.35
CA LEU A 115 0.04 -4.99 17.22
C LEU A 115 -0.17 -3.61 17.85
N TYR A 116 0.32 -3.41 19.08
CA TYR A 116 0.14 -2.15 19.82
C TYR A 116 0.93 -0.96 19.25
N ILE A 117 1.97 -1.21 18.46
CA ILE A 117 2.75 -0.14 17.81
C ILE A 117 2.17 0.18 16.42
N VAL A 118 1.95 -0.83 15.60
CA VAL A 118 1.55 -0.65 14.20
C VAL A 118 0.11 -0.15 14.08
N VAL A 119 -0.82 -0.68 14.87
CA VAL A 119 -2.25 -0.33 14.74
C VAL A 119 -2.52 1.13 15.10
N PRO A 120 -2.01 1.69 16.23
CA PRO A 120 -2.22 3.11 16.51
C PRO A 120 -1.59 4.03 15.47
N GLN A 121 -0.41 3.68 14.93
CA GLN A 121 0.22 4.45 13.86
C GLN A 121 -0.66 4.48 12.61
N GLN A 122 -1.20 3.34 12.18
CA GLN A 122 -2.10 3.26 11.03
C GLN A 122 -3.34 4.12 11.22
N LEU A 123 -4.00 4.02 12.39
CA LEU A 123 -5.19 4.80 12.70
C LEU A 123 -4.92 6.31 12.70
N ILE A 124 -3.79 6.75 13.27
CA ILE A 124 -3.43 8.18 13.29
C ILE A 124 -3.23 8.71 11.87
N VAL A 125 -2.54 7.95 11.01
CA VAL A 125 -2.29 8.35 9.62
C VAL A 125 -3.59 8.37 8.81
N GLU A 126 -4.43 7.34 8.92
CA GLU A 126 -5.72 7.26 8.20
C GLU A 126 -6.65 8.42 8.59
N VAL A 127 -6.86 8.66 9.89
CA VAL A 127 -7.69 9.76 10.37
C VAL A 127 -7.11 11.12 9.95
N GLY A 128 -5.79 11.29 10.00
CA GLY A 128 -5.13 12.52 9.55
C GLY A 128 -5.34 12.78 8.06
N VAL A 129 -5.22 11.74 7.23
CA VAL A 129 -5.46 11.81 5.78
C VAL A 129 -6.92 12.20 5.51
N ASP A 130 -7.89 11.55 6.17
CA ASP A 130 -9.31 11.86 5.98
C ASP A 130 -9.62 13.33 6.31
N ILE A 131 -9.07 13.85 7.41
CA ILE A 131 -9.25 15.26 7.79
C ILE A 131 -8.68 16.19 6.71
N VAL A 132 -7.45 15.96 6.25
CA VAL A 132 -6.79 16.80 5.24
C VAL A 132 -7.57 16.79 3.92
N TYR A 133 -8.07 15.63 3.51
CA TYR A 133 -8.91 15.50 2.32
C TYR A 133 -10.23 16.25 2.45
N MET A 134 -10.89 16.18 3.61
CA MET A 134 -12.16 16.90 3.83
C MET A 134 -11.96 18.41 3.83
N VAL A 135 -10.88 18.91 4.46
CA VAL A 135 -10.53 20.34 4.45
C VAL A 135 -10.22 20.81 3.03
N THR A 136 -9.31 20.11 2.34
CA THR A 136 -8.92 20.45 0.96
C THR A 136 -10.13 20.40 0.02
N GLY A 137 -11.03 19.41 0.21
CA GLY A 137 -12.27 19.33 -0.53
C GLY A 137 -13.18 20.54 -0.31
N GLY A 138 -13.35 20.97 0.95
CA GLY A 138 -14.09 22.17 1.32
C GLY A 138 -13.55 23.44 0.66
N ASP A 139 -12.23 23.65 0.74
CA ASP A 139 -11.56 24.81 0.13
C ASP A 139 -11.74 24.84 -1.40
N ILE A 140 -11.69 23.67 -2.04
CA ILE A 140 -11.94 23.54 -3.49
C ILE A 140 -13.38 23.90 -3.84
N PHE A 141 -14.37 23.48 -3.03
CA PHE A 141 -15.78 23.81 -3.29
C PHE A 141 -16.08 25.29 -3.07
N GLU A 142 -15.45 25.94 -2.10
CA GLU A 142 -15.59 27.38 -1.86
C GLU A 142 -14.98 28.23 -2.99
N ALA A 143 -13.91 27.73 -3.61
CA ALA A 143 -13.25 28.41 -4.73
C ALA A 143 -14.03 28.37 -6.06
N ILE A 144 -15.16 27.65 -6.13
CA ILE A 144 -16.01 27.58 -7.33
C ILE A 144 -17.08 28.70 -7.24
N PRO A 145 -17.18 29.60 -8.23
CA PRO A 145 -18.09 30.76 -8.22
C PRO A 145 -19.58 30.39 -8.35
#